data_AF-A0A7K4TZN4-F1
#
_entry.id   AF-A0A7K4TZN4-F1
#
_cell.length_a   1.000
_cell.length_b   1.000
_cell.length_c   1.000
_cell.angle_alpha   90.00
_cell.angle_beta   90.00
_cell.angle_gamma   90.00
#
_symmetry.space_group_name_H-M   'P 1'
#
loop_
_entity.id
_entity.type
_entity.pdbx_description
1 polymer ?
#
loop_
_entity_poly.entity_id
_entity_poly.type
_entity_poly.pdbx_seq_one_letter_code
_entity_poly.pdbx_strand_id
1 'polypeptide(L)'
;EVREAQQNNSGPLPEKKGTMPVRLADIDWSGCAAVYSRPYRDRVMHLLALRDYKEPELLTLLQRDGVRQKDKDSLGKILQQVANLNPKDNTFSLKEHLFQTLQTNWPGYSKINREDLKLIFPSSVSECNTIHTTSPGSSERDAPARP
;
A
#
# COMPACT_ATOMS: atom_id res chain seq x y z
N GLU A 1 28.09 -34.60 50.41
CA GLU A 1 26.66 -34.31 50.65
C GLU A 1 26.52 -32.79 50.72
N VAL A 2 25.58 -32.07 50.11
CA VAL A 2 24.44 -32.39 49.24
C VAL A 2 24.35 -31.24 48.22
N ARG A 3 23.71 -31.53 47.10
CA ARG A 3 23.45 -30.74 45.91
C ARG A 3 22.59 -29.51 46.24
N GLU A 4 22.77 -28.40 45.52
CA GLU A 4 21.66 -27.63 44.94
C GLU A 4 22.16 -26.58 43.93
N ALA A 5 21.60 -26.65 42.73
CA ALA A 5 21.84 -25.75 41.61
C ALA A 5 20.58 -24.93 41.42
N GLN A 6 20.70 -23.59 41.35
CA GLN A 6 19.67 -22.75 40.78
C GLN A 6 20.31 -21.70 39.86
N GLN A 7 20.38 -22.08 38.59
CA GLN A 7 20.30 -21.17 37.46
C GLN A 7 19.04 -20.31 37.60
N ASN A 8 19.15 -18.99 37.48
CA ASN A 8 18.14 -18.28 36.69
C ASN A 8 18.72 -17.03 36.04
N ASN A 9 18.91 -17.16 34.73
CA ASN A 9 19.44 -16.19 33.80
C ASN A 9 18.30 -15.20 33.49
N SER A 10 18.31 -14.02 34.12
CA SER A 10 17.37 -12.95 33.77
C SER A 10 17.81 -12.29 32.46
N GLY A 11 17.46 -12.93 31.35
CA GLY A 11 17.54 -12.35 30.02
C GLY A 11 16.45 -11.28 29.83
N PRO A 12 16.79 -10.07 29.35
CA PRO A 12 15.80 -9.11 28.89
C PRO A 12 15.09 -9.65 27.63
N LEU A 13 13.77 -9.72 27.72
CA LEU A 13 12.82 -10.08 26.68
C LEU A 13 13.07 -9.31 25.36
N PRO A 14 13.11 -9.97 24.19
CA PRO A 14 13.29 -9.29 22.91
C PRO A 14 12.02 -8.56 22.46
N GLU A 15 12.23 -7.32 22.06
CA GLU A 15 11.61 -6.63 20.91
C GLU A 15 10.15 -6.99 20.60
N LYS A 16 9.22 -6.38 21.34
CA LYS A 16 7.87 -6.14 20.81
C LYS A 16 7.94 -4.97 19.83
N LYS A 17 8.41 -5.26 18.61
CA LYS A 17 8.18 -4.43 17.43
C LYS A 17 6.67 -4.16 17.39
N GLY A 18 6.29 -2.92 17.68
CA GLY A 18 4.91 -2.50 17.67
C GLY A 18 4.28 -2.88 16.33
N THR A 19 3.26 -3.73 16.37
CA THR A 19 2.23 -3.76 15.35
C THR A 19 1.60 -2.37 15.37
N MET A 20 2.18 -1.45 14.61
CA MET A 20 1.59 -0.13 14.40
C MET A 20 0.28 -0.39 13.66
N PRO A 21 -0.90 -0.08 14.24
CA PRO A 21 -2.10 -0.01 13.43
C PRO A 21 -1.86 1.17 12.48
N VAL A 22 -1.58 0.87 11.21
CA VAL A 22 -1.51 1.88 10.14
C VAL A 22 -2.71 2.81 10.32
N ARG A 23 -2.42 4.08 10.63
CA ARG A 23 -3.45 5.03 11.03
C ARG A 23 -4.36 5.25 9.83
N LEU A 24 -5.65 4.98 10.04
CA LEU A 24 -6.71 5.10 9.03
C LEU A 24 -6.78 6.51 8.40
N ALA A 25 -6.17 7.51 9.03
CA ALA A 25 -6.12 8.91 8.59
C ALA A 25 -5.07 9.21 7.50
N ASP A 26 -4.06 8.35 7.30
CA ASP A 26 -2.97 8.63 6.35
C ASP A 26 -3.29 8.18 4.90
N ILE A 27 -4.44 7.55 4.69
CA ILE A 27 -4.96 7.25 3.35
C ILE A 27 -5.78 8.45 2.89
N ASP A 28 -5.11 9.49 2.40
CA ASP A 28 -5.76 10.64 1.77
C ASP A 28 -6.20 10.31 0.34
N TRP A 29 -7.22 9.45 0.24
CA TRP A 29 -7.91 9.16 -1.02
C TRP A 29 -9.01 10.19 -1.32
N SER A 30 -9.36 10.99 -0.31
CA SER A 30 -10.56 11.81 -0.21
C SER A 30 -10.52 13.01 -1.17
N GLY A 31 -10.66 12.76 -2.48
CA GLY A 31 -10.72 13.80 -3.49
C GLY A 31 -9.89 13.54 -4.75
N CYS A 32 -9.15 12.44 -4.83
CA CYS A 32 -8.37 12.16 -6.03
C CYS A 32 -9.29 11.74 -7.18
N ALA A 33 -9.65 12.68 -8.06
CA ALA A 33 -10.40 12.41 -9.29
C ALA A 33 -9.77 11.31 -10.15
N ALA A 34 -8.43 11.21 -10.10
CA ALA A 34 -7.64 10.16 -10.73
C ALA A 34 -7.93 8.75 -10.20
N VAL A 35 -8.57 8.63 -9.04
CA VAL A 35 -9.01 7.37 -8.47
C VAL A 35 -10.48 7.08 -8.76
N TYR A 36 -11.33 8.11 -8.78
CA TYR A 36 -12.74 7.96 -9.17
C TYR A 36 -12.90 7.52 -10.62
N SER A 37 -11.94 7.85 -11.48
CA SER A 37 -11.89 7.40 -12.88
C SER A 37 -11.49 5.93 -13.03
N ARG A 38 -11.00 5.27 -11.97
CA ARG A 38 -10.60 3.87 -12.01
C ARG A 38 -11.81 2.95 -11.84
N PRO A 39 -11.79 1.75 -12.45
CA PRO A 39 -12.89 0.82 -12.33
C PRO A 39 -13.10 0.42 -10.87
N TYR A 40 -14.37 0.26 -10.48
CA TYR A 40 -14.76 0.00 -9.09
C TYR A 40 -14.07 -1.24 -8.50
N ARG A 41 -13.93 -2.30 -9.32
CA ARG A 41 -13.19 -3.51 -8.97
C ARG A 41 -11.74 -3.22 -8.57
N ASP A 42 -11.01 -2.44 -9.37
CA ASP A 42 -9.61 -2.12 -9.07
C ASP A 42 -9.51 -1.33 -7.78
N ARG A 43 -10.40 -0.36 -7.56
CA ARG A 43 -10.42 0.42 -6.31
C ARG A 43 -10.54 -0.47 -5.08
N VAL A 44 -11.44 -1.47 -5.10
CA VAL A 44 -11.60 -2.46 -4.02
C VAL A 44 -10.34 -3.32 -3.86
N MET A 45 -9.75 -3.80 -4.96
CA MET A 45 -8.52 -4.59 -4.90
C MET A 45 -7.36 -3.82 -4.28
N HIS A 46 -7.18 -2.55 -4.66
CA HIS A 46 -6.10 -1.70 -4.14
C HIS A 46 -6.29 -1.35 -2.66
N LEU A 47 -7.54 -1.27 -2.17
CA LEU A 47 -7.77 -1.15 -0.73
C LEU A 47 -7.33 -2.42 0.00
N LEU A 48 -7.81 -3.58 -0.45
CA LEU A 48 -7.48 -4.87 0.16
C LEU A 48 -6.00 -5.25 0.06
N ALA A 49 -5.26 -4.65 -0.89
CA ALA A 49 -3.82 -4.83 -1.04
C ALA A 49 -3.03 -4.30 0.17
N LEU A 50 -3.55 -3.23 0.81
CA LEU A 50 -2.89 -2.56 1.92
C LEU A 50 -3.16 -3.25 3.26
N ARG A 51 -4.39 -3.74 3.44
CA ARG A 51 -4.79 -4.54 4.60
C ARG A 51 -6.11 -5.25 4.35
N ASP A 52 -6.39 -6.20 5.22
CA ASP A 52 -7.70 -6.79 5.34
C ASP A 52 -8.71 -5.77 5.88
N TYR A 53 -9.87 -5.68 5.24
CA TYR A 53 -10.92 -4.75 5.65
C TYR A 53 -12.25 -5.47 5.83
N LYS A 54 -13.13 -4.90 6.65
CA LYS A 54 -14.52 -5.34 6.74
C LYS A 54 -15.37 -4.68 5.64
N GLU A 55 -16.40 -5.36 5.17
CA GLU A 55 -17.35 -4.79 4.19
C GLU A 55 -17.90 -3.40 4.58
N PRO A 56 -18.40 -3.14 5.81
CA PRO A 56 -18.86 -1.80 6.19
C PRO A 56 -17.75 -0.75 6.24
N GLU A 57 -16.51 -1.14 6.54
CA GLU A 57 -15.36 -0.23 6.55
C GLU A 57 -14.97 0.15 5.12
N LEU A 58 -14.87 -0.83 4.22
CA LEU A 58 -14.67 -0.60 2.78
C LEU A 58 -15.75 0.30 2.23
N LEU A 59 -17.01 0.02 2.58
CA LEU A 59 -18.12 0.81 2.11
C LEU A 59 -18.00 2.28 2.53
N THR A 60 -17.62 2.53 3.79
CA THR A 60 -17.45 3.89 4.32
C THR A 60 -16.34 4.64 3.59
N LEU A 61 -15.21 3.95 3.31
CA LEU A 61 -14.09 4.51 2.54
C LEU A 61 -14.53 4.85 1.11
N LEU A 62 -15.12 3.88 0.43
CA LEU A 62 -15.62 4.01 -0.94
C LEU A 62 -16.68 5.11 -1.06
N GLN A 63 -17.55 5.27 -0.07
CA GLN A 63 -18.58 6.30 -0.06
C GLN A 63 -18.00 7.72 0.13
N ARG A 64 -16.97 7.89 0.98
CA ARG A 64 -16.19 9.13 1.04
C ARG A 64 -15.51 9.44 -0.29
N ASP A 65 -15.12 8.38 -1.00
CA ASP A 65 -14.52 8.42 -2.31
C ASP A 65 -15.56 8.51 -3.45
N GLY A 66 -16.74 9.07 -3.21
CA GLY A 66 -17.75 9.34 -4.24
C GLY A 66 -18.36 8.11 -4.91
N VAL A 67 -18.31 6.92 -4.30
CA VAL A 67 -18.99 5.73 -4.83
C VAL A 67 -20.50 5.91 -4.77
N ARG A 68 -21.17 5.56 -5.87
CA ARG A 68 -22.62 5.69 -6.01
C ARG A 68 -23.32 4.51 -5.35
N GLN A 69 -24.53 4.75 -4.85
CA GLN A 69 -25.35 3.73 -4.19
C GLN A 69 -25.55 2.46 -5.05
N LYS A 70 -25.62 2.61 -6.38
CA LYS A 70 -25.75 1.47 -7.32
C LYS A 70 -24.55 0.50 -7.30
N ASP A 71 -23.38 1.02 -6.97
CA ASP A 71 -22.14 0.24 -6.96
C ASP A 71 -22.01 -0.51 -5.62
N LYS A 72 -22.77 -0.10 -4.59
CA LYS A 72 -22.85 -0.74 -3.28
C LYS A 72 -23.32 -2.18 -3.37
N ASP A 73 -24.36 -2.44 -4.16
CA ASP A 73 -24.91 -3.79 -4.35
C ASP A 73 -23.95 -4.70 -5.13
N SER A 74 -23.02 -4.11 -5.89
CA SER A 74 -21.95 -4.83 -6.57
C SER A 74 -20.74 -5.11 -5.69
N LEU A 75 -20.57 -4.40 -4.55
CA LEU A 75 -19.42 -4.55 -3.65
C LEU A 75 -19.30 -5.98 -3.14
N GLY A 76 -20.38 -6.55 -2.61
CA GLY A 76 -20.37 -7.93 -2.10
C GLY A 76 -19.99 -8.94 -3.18
N LYS A 77 -20.48 -8.78 -4.42
CA LYS A 77 -20.14 -9.64 -5.56
C LYS A 77 -18.66 -9.51 -5.93
N ILE A 78 -18.15 -8.29 -5.97
CA ILE A 78 -16.74 -8.01 -6.25
C ILE A 78 -15.87 -8.62 -5.16
N LEU A 79 -16.21 -8.43 -3.89
CA LEU A 79 -15.47 -8.99 -2.76
C LEU A 79 -15.40 -10.51 -2.82
N GLN A 80 -16.48 -11.20 -3.17
CA GLN A 80 -16.42 -12.66 -3.36
C GLN A 80 -15.48 -13.08 -4.50
N GLN A 81 -15.37 -12.26 -5.55
CA GLN A 81 -14.48 -12.52 -6.69
C GLN A 81 -13.03 -12.21 -6.37
N VAL A 82 -12.75 -11.10 -5.69
CA VAL A 82 -11.38 -10.58 -5.51
C VAL A 82 -10.77 -10.86 -4.14
N ALA A 83 -11.60 -11.22 -3.16
CA ALA A 83 -11.18 -11.38 -1.78
C ALA A 83 -11.61 -12.74 -1.20
N ASN A 84 -10.91 -13.17 -0.16
CA ASN A 84 -11.31 -14.27 0.69
C ASN A 84 -12.01 -13.70 1.93
N LEU A 85 -13.23 -14.18 2.19
CA LEU A 85 -13.95 -13.83 3.42
C LEU A 85 -13.41 -14.70 4.56
N ASN A 86 -12.93 -14.07 5.62
CA ASN A 86 -12.62 -14.73 6.87
C ASN A 86 -13.88 -14.78 7.75
N PRO A 87 -14.49 -15.96 7.95
CA PRO A 87 -15.73 -16.10 8.73
C PRO A 87 -15.53 -15.83 10.23
N LYS A 88 -14.30 -15.81 10.72
CA LYS A 88 -14.00 -15.57 12.14
C LYS A 88 -14.26 -14.10 12.52
N ASP A 89 -13.82 -13.18 11.67
CA ASP A 89 -13.80 -11.74 11.97
C ASP A 89 -14.59 -10.91 10.95
N ASN A 90 -15.16 -11.55 9.92
CA ASN A 90 -15.81 -10.94 8.76
C ASN A 90 -14.91 -9.95 8.01
N THR A 91 -13.62 -10.25 7.98
CA THR A 91 -12.64 -9.49 7.22
C THR A 91 -12.48 -10.09 5.83
N PHE A 92 -12.28 -9.22 4.85
CA PHE A 92 -11.96 -9.60 3.49
C PHE A 92 -10.47 -9.38 3.29
N SER A 93 -9.77 -10.40 2.81
CA SER A 93 -8.36 -10.33 2.43
C SER A 93 -8.21 -10.52 0.93
N LEU A 94 -7.30 -9.79 0.27
CA LEU A 94 -7.12 -9.92 -1.18
C LEU A 94 -6.66 -11.34 -1.54
N LYS A 95 -7.16 -11.89 -2.66
CA LYS A 95 -6.68 -13.18 -3.16
C LYS A 95 -5.27 -13.04 -3.72
N GLU A 96 -4.37 -13.96 -3.35
CA GLU A 96 -2.95 -13.95 -3.73
C GLU A 96 -2.71 -13.79 -5.24
N HIS A 97 -3.48 -14.48 -6.09
CA HIS A 97 -3.35 -14.39 -7.55
C HIS A 97 -3.74 -13.02 -8.15
N LEU A 98 -4.37 -12.14 -7.38
CA LEU A 98 -4.69 -10.78 -7.84
C LEU A 98 -3.60 -9.79 -7.49
N PHE A 99 -2.63 -10.18 -6.66
CA PHE A 99 -1.51 -9.34 -6.32
C PHE A 99 -0.73 -8.94 -7.60
N GLN A 100 -0.51 -9.88 -8.51
CA GLN A 100 0.09 -9.59 -9.83
C GLN A 100 -0.72 -8.62 -10.73
N THR A 101 -1.99 -8.34 -10.42
CA THR A 101 -2.86 -7.43 -11.20
C THR A 101 -2.84 -5.99 -10.66
N LEU A 102 -2.22 -5.76 -9.50
CA LEU A 102 -2.22 -4.46 -8.84
C LEU A 102 -1.24 -3.47 -9.48
N GLN A 103 -1.59 -2.18 -9.42
CA GLN A 103 -0.79 -1.08 -9.96
C GLN A 103 0.01 -0.40 -8.84
N THR A 104 1.33 -0.35 -8.96
CA THR A 104 2.22 0.31 -7.99
C THR A 104 2.16 1.84 -8.04
N ASN A 105 1.78 2.41 -9.19
CA ASN A 105 1.59 3.84 -9.40
C ASN A 105 0.16 4.33 -9.09
N TRP A 106 -0.59 3.57 -8.29
CA TRP A 106 -1.98 3.89 -8.00
C TRP A 106 -2.11 5.27 -7.31
N PRO A 107 -3.03 6.15 -7.78
CA PRO A 107 -3.10 7.53 -7.31
C PRO A 107 -3.48 7.67 -5.83
N GLY A 108 -4.11 6.66 -5.24
CA GLY A 108 -4.48 6.63 -3.83
C GLY A 108 -3.43 6.03 -2.88
N TYR A 109 -2.27 5.61 -3.39
CA TYR A 109 -1.18 5.14 -2.53
C TYR A 109 -0.26 6.28 -2.14
N SER A 110 -0.18 6.52 -0.83
CA SER A 110 0.88 7.32 -0.23
C SER A 110 2.24 6.68 -0.48
N LYS A 111 3.33 7.46 -0.38
CA LYS A 111 4.70 6.96 -0.56
C LYS A 111 4.98 5.75 0.33
N ILE A 112 4.51 5.79 1.58
CA ILE A 112 4.63 4.68 2.54
C ILE A 112 3.93 3.43 2.02
N ASN A 113 2.68 3.57 1.57
CA ASN A 113 1.89 2.45 1.01
C ASN A 113 2.57 1.83 -0.21
N ARG A 114 3.23 2.65 -1.05
CA ARG A 114 3.98 2.15 -2.22
C ARG A 114 5.21 1.35 -1.82
N GLU A 115 5.92 1.78 -0.78
CA GLU A 115 7.05 1.02 -0.24
C GLU A 115 6.59 -0.31 0.39
N ASP A 116 5.47 -0.30 1.13
CA ASP A 116 4.89 -1.53 1.70
C ASP A 116 4.51 -2.53 0.61
N LEU A 117 3.87 -2.06 -0.47
CA LEU A 117 3.58 -2.89 -1.62
C LEU A 117 4.86 -3.31 -2.35
N LYS A 118 5.91 -2.51 -2.39
CA LYS A 118 7.17 -2.95 -2.99
C LYS A 118 7.83 -4.10 -2.21
N LEU A 119 7.65 -4.12 -0.88
CA LEU A 119 8.13 -5.21 -0.01
C LEU A 119 7.29 -6.48 -0.14
N ILE A 120 5.97 -6.34 -0.28
CA ILE A 120 5.02 -7.46 -0.43
C ILE A 120 5.04 -8.00 -1.87
N PHE A 121 5.40 -7.16 -2.85
CA PHE A 121 5.41 -7.44 -4.28
C PHE A 121 6.83 -7.17 -4.81
N PRO A 122 7.79 -8.10 -4.63
CA PRO A 122 9.17 -7.91 -5.06
C PRO A 122 9.34 -7.83 -6.60
N SER A 123 8.25 -7.84 -7.38
CA SER A 123 8.24 -7.86 -8.84
C SER A 123 7.60 -6.62 -9.45
N SER A 124 8.16 -5.43 -9.25
CA SER A 124 8.15 -4.43 -10.32
C SER A 124 9.37 -3.52 -10.17
N VAL A 125 10.33 -3.78 -11.06
CA VAL A 125 11.42 -2.92 -11.52
C VAL A 125 11.41 -1.52 -10.89
N SER A 126 12.43 -1.24 -10.08
CA SER A 126 12.87 0.11 -9.75
C SER A 126 12.93 0.95 -11.04
N GLU A 127 12.05 1.95 -11.17
CA GLU A 127 12.36 3.13 -11.96
C GLU A 127 13.38 3.95 -11.18
N CYS A 128 14.65 3.52 -11.24
CA CYS A 128 15.78 4.39 -10.96
C CYS A 128 16.02 5.27 -12.19
N ASN A 129 15.23 6.33 -12.36
CA ASN A 129 15.61 7.45 -13.21
C ASN A 129 15.48 8.75 -12.41
N THR A 130 16.26 8.86 -11.34
CA THR A 130 16.74 10.17 -10.87
C THR A 130 17.85 10.62 -11.81
N ILE A 131 17.51 10.95 -13.06
CA ILE A 131 18.42 11.76 -13.88
C ILE A 131 18.26 13.19 -13.38
N HIS A 132 19.09 13.50 -12.40
CA HIS A 132 19.60 14.83 -12.12
C HIS A 132 19.90 15.55 -13.45
N THR A 133 19.07 16.48 -13.88
CA THR A 133 19.47 17.49 -14.85
C THR A 133 18.49 18.65 -14.79
N THR A 134 18.62 19.44 -13.73
CA THR A 134 18.23 20.85 -13.78
C THR A 134 19.38 21.66 -13.21
N SER A 135 20.19 22.20 -14.14
CA SER A 135 20.98 23.44 -14.13
C SER A 135 21.72 23.87 -12.85
N PRO A 136 22.99 24.29 -13.00
CA PRO A 136 23.27 25.68 -13.39
C PRO A 136 24.21 25.71 -14.61
N GLY A 137 23.97 26.56 -15.61
CA GLY A 137 24.28 27.97 -15.49
C GLY A 137 25.75 28.23 -15.83
N SER A 138 25.98 28.63 -17.09
CA SER A 138 27.04 29.54 -17.53
C SER A 138 28.51 29.06 -17.47
N SER A 139 29.05 28.69 -18.63
CA SER A 139 30.40 29.12 -19.04
C SER A 139 30.56 28.95 -20.54
N GLU A 140 30.12 29.96 -21.28
CA GLU A 140 30.48 30.16 -22.67
C GLU A 140 31.88 30.79 -22.69
N ARG A 141 32.90 29.97 -22.95
CA ARG A 141 34.21 30.40 -23.43
C ARG A 141 34.64 29.39 -24.47
N ASP A 142 34.62 29.76 -25.74
CA ASP A 142 35.82 29.59 -26.57
C ASP A 142 35.76 30.43 -27.84
N ALA A 143 36.91 31.00 -28.18
CA ALA A 143 37.15 31.96 -29.25
C ALA A 143 37.32 31.27 -30.62
N PRO A 144 37.18 31.98 -31.76
CA PRO A 144 37.50 31.42 -33.06
C PRO A 144 39.00 31.58 -33.38
N ALA A 145 39.71 30.47 -33.55
CA ALA A 145 41.00 30.45 -34.26
C ALA A 145 40.75 30.21 -35.77
N ARG A 146 41.24 31.17 -36.57
CA ARG A 146 41.19 31.24 -38.04
C ARG A 146 42.09 30.18 -38.70
N PRO A 147 41.94 29.93 -40.02
CA PRO A 147 42.80 29.04 -40.81
C PRO A 147 44.25 29.53 -40.94
#